data_AF-A1ZJR1-F1
#
_entry.id   AF-A1ZJR1-F1
#
_cell.length_a   1.000
_cell.length_b   1.000
_cell.length_c   1.000
_cell.angle_alpha   90.00
_cell.angle_beta   90.00
_cell.angle_gamma   90.00
#
_symmetry.space_group_name_H-M   'P 1'
#
loop_
_entity.id
_entity.type
_entity.pdbx_description
1 polymer ?
#
loop_
_entity_poly.entity_id
_entity_poly.type
_entity_poly.pdbx_seq_one_letter_code
_entity_poly.pdbx_strand_id
1 'polypeptide(L)'
;MKTFSKFLFAALIAFGIQACGGGDKANNSEGDTTQTTQDTAANAENKTPETKVEENNTKPAGDTTDGNKTAERNTDKEKLLVGVWGDKPNMSQFTFKEDGTFEEITPVPVITGTYKVIGNVLMIEGIKKMDGAEDEKYKDQYDIEQLDSKKMIKLKKGELVRVFRYDEKL
;
A
#
# COMPACT_ATOMS: atom_id res chain seq x y z
N MET A 1 26.54 -26.96 -35.63
CA MET A 1 27.55 -27.22 -34.57
C MET A 1 27.26 -26.28 -33.41
N LYS A 2 27.15 -26.83 -32.20
CA LYS A 2 26.99 -26.11 -30.93
C LYS A 2 28.38 -25.68 -30.43
N THR A 3 28.52 -24.41 -30.04
CA THR A 3 29.66 -23.90 -29.24
C THR A 3 29.10 -22.72 -28.42
N PHE A 4 28.65 -22.91 -27.18
CA PHE A 4 29.39 -22.97 -25.92
C PHE A 4 30.32 -21.78 -25.62
N SER A 5 30.12 -21.23 -24.41
CA SER A 5 31.03 -20.37 -23.63
C SER A 5 30.99 -18.87 -23.96
N LYS A 6 30.87 -17.95 -22.99
CA LYS A 6 31.42 -17.97 -21.63
C LYS A 6 30.50 -17.24 -20.63
N PHE A 7 30.18 -17.92 -19.53
CA PHE A 7 29.81 -17.27 -18.27
C PHE A 7 30.98 -16.41 -17.80
N LEU A 8 30.74 -15.14 -17.45
CA LEU A 8 31.65 -14.36 -16.63
C LEU A 8 30.91 -13.97 -15.35
N PHE A 9 31.10 -14.80 -14.32
CA PHE A 9 30.85 -14.43 -12.94
C PHE A 9 32.06 -13.63 -12.45
N ALA A 10 31.84 -12.41 -11.98
CA ALA A 10 32.78 -11.69 -11.15
C ALA A 10 32.07 -11.27 -9.86
N ALA A 11 32.70 -11.63 -8.75
CA ALA A 11 32.17 -11.69 -7.40
C ALA A 11 32.47 -10.42 -6.57
N LEU A 12 31.89 -10.42 -5.36
CA LEU A 12 32.26 -9.68 -4.14
C LEU A 12 31.72 -8.26 -3.99
N ILE A 13 30.55 -8.15 -3.34
CA ILE A 13 30.21 -6.97 -2.53
C ILE A 13 30.71 -7.25 -1.12
N ALA A 14 31.71 -6.49 -0.68
CA ALA A 14 32.24 -6.51 0.67
C ALA A 14 31.21 -5.89 1.64
N PHE A 15 30.83 -6.65 2.67
CA PHE A 15 30.06 -6.15 3.80
C PHE A 15 30.91 -5.16 4.60
N GLY A 16 30.62 -3.87 4.45
CA GLY A 16 31.08 -2.85 5.39
C GLY A 16 30.25 -2.91 6.67
N ILE A 17 30.61 -3.82 7.58
CA ILE A 17 30.09 -3.80 8.96
C ILE A 17 30.83 -2.67 9.68
N GLN A 18 30.21 -1.50 9.79
CA GLN A 18 30.69 -0.47 10.71
C GLN A 18 30.24 -0.86 12.13
N ALA A 19 31.26 -1.17 12.95
CA ALA A 19 31.34 -1.22 14.42
C ALA A 19 30.09 -0.73 15.19
N CYS A 20 29.53 -1.49 16.13
CA CYS A 20 30.09 -1.75 17.47
C CYS A 20 30.61 -0.49 18.18
N GLY A 21 29.69 0.29 18.75
CA GLY A 21 29.89 1.10 19.96
C GLY A 21 28.53 1.12 20.66
N GLY A 22 28.31 0.58 21.84
CA GLY A 22 29.19 0.53 23.01
C GLY A 22 28.76 1.66 23.96
N GLY A 23 27.99 1.34 25.01
CA GLY A 23 27.75 2.27 26.11
C GLY A 23 26.36 2.19 26.75
N ASP A 24 26.22 1.26 27.70
CA ASP A 24 25.15 1.22 28.70
C ASP A 24 24.94 2.56 29.40
N LYS A 25 23.67 2.94 29.60
CA LYS A 25 23.23 3.74 30.75
C LYS A 25 21.91 3.19 31.28
N ALA A 26 22.02 2.17 32.12
CA ALA A 26 21.06 1.98 33.21
C ALA A 26 21.30 3.08 34.24
N ASN A 27 20.25 3.77 34.65
CA ASN A 27 20.26 4.45 35.93
C ASN A 27 18.95 4.16 36.63
N ASN A 28 19.04 3.40 37.72
CA ASN A 28 17.99 3.18 38.68
C ASN A 28 17.56 4.53 39.28
N SER A 29 16.27 4.74 39.43
CA SER A 29 15.75 5.56 40.52
C SER A 29 14.48 4.92 41.04
N GLU A 30 14.68 4.07 42.06
CA GLU A 30 13.67 3.76 43.06
C GLU A 30 13.42 5.00 43.93
N GLY A 31 12.22 5.06 44.55
CA GLY A 31 11.77 6.09 45.48
C GLY A 31 10.32 6.48 45.15
N ASP A 32 9.31 5.66 45.46
CA ASP A 32 8.73 5.45 46.81
C ASP A 32 8.23 6.76 47.45
N THR A 33 6.93 7.04 47.40
CA THR A 33 6.01 6.94 48.57
C THR A 33 4.60 7.44 48.23
N THR A 34 3.64 6.69 48.76
CA THR A 34 2.20 6.89 48.82
C THR A 34 1.79 8.09 49.69
N GLN A 35 0.69 8.77 49.32
CA GLN A 35 -0.38 9.08 50.27
C GLN A 35 -1.72 9.44 49.58
N THR A 36 -2.66 8.52 49.77
CA THR A 36 -4.13 8.58 49.90
C THR A 36 -4.64 9.97 50.36
N THR A 37 -5.81 10.48 49.92
CA THR A 37 -7.13 10.16 50.52
C THR A 37 -8.26 10.93 49.81
N GLN A 38 -9.33 10.20 49.42
CA GLN A 38 -10.81 10.45 49.46
C GLN A 38 -11.38 11.88 49.19
N ASP A 39 -12.60 12.10 48.69
CA ASP A 39 -13.72 11.27 48.26
C ASP A 39 -14.82 12.13 47.61
N THR A 40 -15.68 11.47 46.83
CA THR A 40 -17.15 11.64 46.74
C THR A 40 -17.78 12.77 45.90
N ALA A 41 -18.39 12.30 44.79
CA ALA A 41 -19.74 12.51 44.24
C ALA A 41 -20.31 13.94 44.07
N ALA A 42 -20.84 14.26 42.90
CA ALA A 42 -22.21 13.89 42.48
C ALA A 42 -22.54 14.41 41.07
N ASN A 43 -23.55 13.77 40.50
CA ASN A 43 -24.08 13.79 39.14
C ASN A 43 -25.01 15.01 38.89
N ALA A 44 -24.99 15.64 37.71
CA ALA A 44 -26.10 16.43 37.17
C ALA A 44 -25.96 16.82 35.68
N GLU A 45 -26.92 16.34 34.89
CA GLU A 45 -27.64 17.01 33.79
C GLU A 45 -26.94 17.88 32.74
N ASN A 46 -26.89 17.31 31.54
CA ASN A 46 -27.30 17.86 30.24
C ASN A 46 -27.87 19.31 30.22
N LYS A 47 -27.19 20.23 29.49
CA LYS A 47 -27.79 21.23 28.59
C LYS A 47 -26.71 22.06 27.85
N THR A 48 -26.84 22.10 26.53
CA THR A 48 -26.19 23.06 25.62
C THR A 48 -26.53 24.51 26.00
N PRO A 49 -25.64 25.46 25.68
CA PRO A 49 -26.11 26.63 24.92
C PRO A 49 -25.19 26.99 23.74
N GLU A 50 -25.83 27.31 22.63
CA GLU A 50 -25.26 28.03 21.49
C GLU A 50 -24.92 29.49 21.86
N THR A 51 -23.96 30.10 21.15
CA THR A 51 -23.90 31.49 20.61
C THR A 51 -22.41 31.80 20.27
N LYS A 52 -21.99 31.80 19.00
CA LYS A 52 -21.86 32.95 18.07
C LYS A 52 -20.96 34.08 18.66
N VAL A 53 -19.84 34.52 18.08
CA VAL A 53 -19.69 35.41 16.90
C VAL A 53 -18.19 35.67 16.64
N GLU A 54 -17.81 35.67 15.35
CA GLU A 54 -16.72 36.36 14.60
C GLU A 54 -15.29 36.50 15.14
N GLU A 55 -14.31 36.12 14.31
CA GLU A 55 -13.47 37.12 13.64
C GLU A 55 -12.98 36.61 12.27
N ASN A 56 -13.22 37.44 11.26
CA ASN A 56 -12.96 37.24 9.84
C ASN A 56 -11.51 37.64 9.51
N ASN A 57 -10.75 36.78 8.82
CA ASN A 57 -9.57 37.22 8.08
C ASN A 57 -9.62 36.62 6.67
N THR A 58 -10.10 37.46 5.75
CA THR A 58 -10.12 37.23 4.31
C THR A 58 -8.69 37.33 3.75
N LYS A 59 -8.23 36.28 3.05
CA LYS A 59 -7.21 36.40 1.99
C LYS A 59 -7.64 35.49 0.82
N PRO A 60 -7.62 35.98 -0.44
CA PRO A 60 -8.21 35.29 -1.56
C PRO A 60 -7.25 34.24 -2.11
N ALA A 61 -7.74 33.03 -2.34
CA ALA A 61 -7.03 32.04 -3.13
C ALA A 61 -8.04 31.12 -3.83
N GLY A 62 -8.22 31.39 -5.12
CA GLY A 62 -8.50 30.38 -6.13
C GLY A 62 -9.81 29.64 -6.01
N ASP A 63 -10.80 30.13 -6.74
CA ASP A 63 -11.57 29.34 -7.72
C ASP A 63 -11.65 27.84 -7.38
N THR A 64 -12.44 27.49 -6.36
CA THR A 64 -12.94 26.14 -6.19
C THR A 64 -13.87 25.88 -7.36
N THR A 65 -13.29 25.45 -8.48
CA THR A 65 -14.03 24.68 -9.47
C THR A 65 -14.48 23.41 -8.77
N ASP A 66 -15.70 23.44 -8.24
CA ASP A 66 -16.55 22.29 -7.98
C ASP A 66 -16.74 21.52 -9.29
N GLY A 67 -15.71 20.78 -9.67
CA GLY A 67 -15.73 19.82 -10.75
C GLY A 67 -15.90 18.44 -10.13
N ASN A 68 -17.12 18.10 -9.71
CA ASN A 68 -17.52 16.70 -9.46
C ASN A 68 -17.53 15.95 -10.81
N LYS A 69 -16.36 15.82 -11.43
CA LYS A 69 -16.11 14.88 -12.52
C LYS A 69 -15.88 13.56 -11.81
N THR A 70 -16.95 12.79 -11.63
CA THR A 70 -16.85 11.39 -11.26
C THR A 70 -15.87 10.76 -12.24
N ALA A 71 -14.65 10.47 -11.79
CA ALA A 71 -13.63 9.95 -12.66
C ALA A 71 -14.10 8.58 -13.17
N GLU A 72 -14.32 8.49 -14.47
CA GLU A 72 -14.98 7.35 -15.09
C GLU A 72 -14.04 6.14 -15.18
N ARG A 73 -14.63 4.95 -15.08
CA ARG A 73 -13.93 3.67 -15.20
C ARG A 73 -13.36 3.51 -16.61
N ASN A 74 -12.09 3.11 -16.72
CA ASN A 74 -11.40 2.89 -17.98
C ASN A 74 -11.46 1.41 -18.38
N THR A 75 -12.56 1.03 -19.04
CA THR A 75 -12.82 -0.36 -19.44
C THR A 75 -11.85 -0.90 -20.49
N ASP A 76 -11.28 -0.05 -21.34
CA ASP A 76 -10.30 -0.49 -22.34
C ASP A 76 -8.98 -0.89 -21.70
N LYS A 77 -8.51 -0.17 -20.69
CA LYS A 77 -7.33 -0.58 -19.92
C LYS A 77 -7.60 -1.83 -19.08
N GLU A 78 -8.80 -1.99 -18.54
CA GLU A 78 -9.17 -3.20 -17.82
C GLU A 78 -9.10 -4.43 -18.74
N LYS A 79 -9.62 -4.33 -19.98
CA LYS A 79 -9.48 -5.40 -20.98
C LYS A 79 -8.01 -5.73 -21.28
N LEU A 80 -7.12 -4.72 -21.32
CA LEU A 80 -5.69 -4.94 -21.51
C LEU A 80 -5.00 -5.59 -20.31
N LEU A 81 -5.55 -5.43 -19.10
CA LEU A 81 -5.04 -6.06 -17.89
C LEU A 81 -5.45 -7.53 -17.75
N VAL A 82 -6.54 -7.97 -18.40
CA VAL A 82 -7.01 -9.36 -18.29
C VAL A 82 -5.89 -10.34 -18.66
N GLY A 83 -5.66 -11.30 -17.76
CA GLY A 83 -4.63 -12.32 -17.88
C GLY A 83 -3.72 -12.38 -16.65
N VAL A 84 -2.58 -13.06 -16.81
CA VAL A 84 -1.66 -13.39 -15.73
C VAL A 84 -0.36 -12.62 -15.91
N TRP A 85 0.11 -12.01 -14.82
CA TRP A 85 1.27 -11.12 -14.82
C TRP A 85 2.22 -11.48 -13.69
N GLY A 86 3.40 -11.98 -14.03
CA GLY A 86 4.39 -12.47 -13.07
C GLY A 86 5.58 -11.53 -12.89
N ASP A 87 6.02 -11.38 -11.65
CA ASP A 87 7.28 -10.78 -11.23
C ASP A 87 8.13 -11.89 -10.59
N LYS A 88 8.95 -12.55 -11.42
CA LYS A 88 9.76 -13.71 -11.03
C LYS A 88 10.74 -13.41 -9.90
N PRO A 89 11.52 -12.30 -9.94
CA PRO A 89 12.43 -11.94 -8.84
C PRO A 89 11.75 -11.86 -7.47
N ASN A 90 10.51 -11.35 -7.42
CA ASN A 90 9.77 -11.16 -6.17
C ASN A 90 8.75 -12.27 -5.90
N MET A 91 8.75 -13.35 -6.70
CA MET A 91 7.81 -14.47 -6.63
C MET A 91 6.36 -13.99 -6.45
N SER A 92 6.00 -12.93 -7.19
CA SER A 92 4.69 -12.30 -7.11
C SER A 92 3.95 -12.45 -8.43
N GLN A 93 2.64 -12.58 -8.39
CA GLN A 93 1.80 -12.74 -9.56
C GLN A 93 0.46 -12.03 -9.37
N PHE A 94 0.01 -11.30 -10.39
CA PHE A 94 -1.38 -10.87 -10.52
C PHE A 94 -2.11 -11.72 -11.56
N THR A 95 -3.37 -12.04 -11.27
CA THR A 95 -4.31 -12.63 -12.22
C THR A 95 -5.55 -11.75 -12.28
N PHE A 96 -5.78 -11.07 -13.40
CA PHE A 96 -6.97 -10.24 -13.62
C PHE A 96 -7.96 -10.97 -14.52
N LYS A 97 -9.24 -10.99 -14.12
CA LYS A 97 -10.32 -11.67 -14.85
C LYS A 97 -11.25 -10.66 -15.53
N GLU A 98 -11.98 -11.11 -16.54
CA GLU A 98 -12.92 -10.28 -17.33
C GLU A 98 -14.10 -9.77 -16.50
N ASP A 99 -14.46 -10.48 -15.43
CA ASP A 99 -15.55 -10.10 -14.52
C ASP A 99 -15.19 -8.97 -13.53
N GLY A 100 -13.97 -8.42 -13.62
CA GLY A 100 -13.48 -7.39 -12.72
C GLY A 100 -12.94 -7.92 -11.39
N THR A 101 -12.74 -9.23 -11.25
CA THR A 101 -12.06 -9.83 -10.11
C THR A 101 -10.57 -10.02 -10.35
N PHE A 102 -9.80 -10.05 -9.27
CA PHE A 102 -8.36 -10.33 -9.33
C PHE A 102 -7.90 -11.25 -8.19
N GLU A 103 -6.74 -11.84 -8.41
CA GLU A 103 -5.93 -12.50 -7.39
C GLU A 103 -4.50 -11.96 -7.46
N GLU A 104 -3.91 -11.64 -6.31
CA GLU A 104 -2.49 -11.39 -6.16
C GLU A 104 -1.89 -12.47 -5.26
N ILE A 105 -0.88 -13.17 -5.77
CA ILE A 105 -0.07 -14.11 -5.01
C ILE A 105 1.27 -13.44 -4.74
N THR A 106 1.68 -13.41 -3.49
CA THR A 106 3.04 -13.03 -3.07
C THR A 106 3.59 -14.12 -2.15
N PRO A 107 4.88 -14.09 -1.77
CA PRO A 107 5.46 -15.14 -0.91
C PRO A 107 4.78 -15.34 0.44
N VAL A 108 4.07 -14.33 0.95
CA VAL A 108 3.45 -14.37 2.28
C VAL A 108 1.92 -14.33 2.16
N PRO A 109 1.27 -13.21 1.77
CA PRO A 109 -0.17 -13.19 1.57
C PRO A 109 -0.63 -13.61 0.16
N VAL A 110 -1.86 -14.12 0.11
CA VAL A 110 -2.70 -14.14 -1.08
C VAL A 110 -3.80 -13.08 -0.90
N ILE A 111 -4.03 -12.27 -1.93
CA ILE A 111 -5.07 -11.24 -1.94
C ILE A 111 -6.07 -11.58 -3.04
N THR A 112 -7.36 -11.64 -2.71
CA THR A 112 -8.43 -11.88 -3.69
C THR A 112 -9.47 -10.78 -3.58
N GLY A 113 -9.96 -10.26 -4.70
CA GLY A 113 -10.93 -9.17 -4.67
C GLY A 113 -11.38 -8.66 -6.02
N THR A 114 -11.72 -7.38 -6.08
CA THR A 114 -12.12 -6.67 -7.29
C THR A 114 -11.11 -5.60 -7.66
N TYR A 115 -11.03 -5.29 -8.94
CA TYR A 115 -10.20 -4.21 -9.46
C TYR A 115 -11.00 -3.29 -10.36
N LYS A 116 -10.54 -2.04 -10.46
CA LYS A 116 -11.01 -1.08 -11.45
C LYS A 116 -9.87 -0.15 -11.83
N VAL A 117 -9.93 0.36 -13.06
CA VAL A 117 -8.99 1.38 -13.53
C VAL A 117 -9.72 2.70 -13.67
N ILE A 118 -9.18 3.77 -13.10
CA ILE A 118 -9.69 5.13 -13.23
C ILE A 118 -8.55 5.99 -13.78
N GLY A 119 -8.67 6.43 -15.03
CA GLY A 119 -7.58 7.12 -15.73
C GLY A 119 -6.32 6.25 -15.87
N ASN A 120 -5.26 6.60 -15.13
CA ASN A 120 -4.01 5.82 -15.05
C ASN A 120 -3.84 5.10 -13.70
N VAL A 121 -4.86 5.06 -12.85
CA VAL A 121 -4.77 4.46 -11.51
C VAL A 121 -5.48 3.11 -11.50
N LEU A 122 -4.76 2.06 -11.13
CA LEU A 122 -5.32 0.76 -10.76
C LEU A 122 -5.73 0.82 -9.29
N MET A 123 -7.01 0.58 -9.01
CA MET A 123 -7.52 0.43 -7.65
C MET A 123 -7.90 -1.03 -7.42
N ILE A 124 -7.46 -1.59 -6.31
CA ILE A 124 -7.79 -2.95 -5.88
C ILE A 124 -8.40 -2.94 -4.49
N GLU A 125 -9.45 -3.73 -4.29
CA GLU A 125 -10.15 -3.91 -3.01
C GLU A 125 -10.46 -5.39 -2.81
N GLY A 126 -10.19 -5.95 -1.64
CA GLY A 126 -10.31 -7.39 -1.43
C GLY A 126 -10.05 -7.84 -0.01
N ILE A 127 -9.73 -9.12 0.11
CA ILE A 127 -9.35 -9.80 1.36
C ILE A 127 -7.93 -10.32 1.20
N LYS A 128 -7.09 -10.01 2.18
CA LYS A 128 -5.73 -10.51 2.33
C LYS A 128 -5.76 -11.69 3.29
N LYS A 129 -5.29 -12.84 2.82
CA LYS A 129 -5.19 -14.09 3.58
C LYS A 129 -3.72 -14.39 3.85
N MET A 130 -3.38 -14.67 5.11
CA MET A 130 -2.04 -15.06 5.54
C MET A 130 -2.15 -16.34 6.37
N ASP A 131 -1.22 -17.27 6.17
CA ASP A 131 -1.24 -18.54 6.89
C ASP A 131 -1.10 -18.32 8.41
N GLY A 132 -1.99 -18.95 9.19
CA GLY A 132 -2.05 -18.79 10.64
C GLY A 132 -2.54 -17.43 11.15
N ALA A 133 -3.08 -16.55 10.28
CA ALA A 133 -3.65 -15.26 10.65
C ALA A 133 -5.11 -15.14 10.21
N GLU A 134 -5.84 -14.20 10.82
CA GLU A 134 -7.20 -13.87 10.40
C GLU A 134 -7.20 -13.15 9.05
N ASP A 135 -8.29 -13.30 8.30
CA ASP A 135 -8.52 -12.62 7.04
C ASP A 135 -8.65 -11.10 7.25
N GLU A 136 -7.85 -10.32 6.54
CA GLU A 136 -7.82 -8.86 6.66
C GLU A 136 -8.46 -8.18 5.43
N LYS A 137 -9.24 -7.11 5.65
CA LYS A 137 -9.67 -6.25 4.54
C LYS A 137 -8.46 -5.55 3.91
N TYR A 138 -8.42 -5.54 2.59
CA TYR A 138 -7.31 -4.99 1.82
C TYR A 138 -7.82 -3.97 0.79
N LYS A 139 -7.11 -2.84 0.69
CA LYS A 139 -7.34 -1.83 -0.33
C LYS A 139 -6.02 -1.20 -0.72
N ASP A 140 -5.80 -1.06 -2.03
CA ASP A 140 -4.60 -0.42 -2.54
C ASP A 140 -4.82 0.31 -3.86
N GLN A 141 -3.89 1.21 -4.17
CA GLN A 141 -3.87 1.99 -5.41
C GLN A 141 -2.47 2.04 -6.00
N TYR A 142 -2.40 1.87 -7.32
CA TYR A 142 -1.15 1.93 -8.09
C TYR A 142 -1.31 2.85 -9.29
N ASP A 143 -0.31 3.69 -9.54
CA ASP A 143 -0.16 4.38 -10.81
C ASP A 143 0.34 3.37 -11.86
N ILE A 144 -0.39 3.28 -12.98
CA ILE A 144 -0.01 2.50 -14.15
C ILE A 144 0.92 3.39 -15.00
N GLU A 145 2.23 3.23 -14.82
CA GLU A 145 3.24 3.95 -15.60
C GLU A 145 3.39 3.39 -17.02
N GLN A 146 3.17 2.08 -17.19
CA GLN A 146 3.23 1.40 -18.48
C GLN A 146 2.29 0.20 -18.50
N LEU A 147 1.56 0.03 -19.60
CA LEU A 147 0.67 -1.11 -19.87
C LEU A 147 0.82 -1.50 -21.34
N ASP A 148 1.70 -2.46 -21.58
CA ASP A 148 1.91 -3.05 -22.89
C ASP A 148 1.11 -4.33 -23.00
N SER A 149 0.12 -4.35 -23.91
CA SER A 149 -0.78 -5.48 -24.14
C SER A 149 0.00 -6.80 -24.22
N LYS A 150 -0.31 -7.72 -23.30
CA LYS A 150 0.31 -9.06 -23.18
C LYS A 150 1.84 -9.07 -23.18
N LYS A 151 2.48 -8.01 -22.66
CA LYS A 151 3.95 -7.93 -22.57
C LYS A 151 4.41 -7.54 -21.17
N MET A 152 3.98 -6.37 -20.69
CA MET A 152 4.46 -5.82 -19.43
C MET A 152 3.48 -4.84 -18.79
N ILE A 153 3.41 -4.86 -17.46
CA ILE A 153 2.83 -3.78 -16.67
C ILE A 153 3.87 -3.22 -15.71
N LYS A 154 3.92 -1.89 -15.60
CA LYS A 154 4.73 -1.17 -14.60
C LYS A 154 3.80 -0.41 -13.68
N LEU A 155 3.80 -0.81 -12.42
CA LEU A 155 2.96 -0.26 -11.37
C LEU A 155 3.82 0.52 -10.37
N LYS A 156 3.36 1.68 -9.93
CA LYS A 156 4.04 2.51 -8.94
C LYS A 156 3.13 2.84 -7.76
N LYS A 157 3.69 2.78 -6.55
CA LYS A 157 3.06 3.19 -5.30
C LYS A 157 4.08 3.91 -4.43
N GLY A 158 4.00 5.24 -4.37
CA GLY A 158 5.06 6.04 -3.73
C GLY A 158 6.41 5.83 -4.41
N GLU A 159 7.41 5.39 -3.65
CA GLU A 159 8.75 5.04 -4.17
C GLU A 159 8.85 3.59 -4.69
N LEU A 160 7.87 2.74 -4.37
CA LEU A 160 7.84 1.35 -4.83
C LEU A 160 7.45 1.27 -6.31
N VAL A 161 8.29 0.63 -7.11
CA VAL A 161 8.01 0.34 -8.52
C VAL A 161 8.07 -1.17 -8.72
N ARG A 162 6.99 -1.73 -9.29
CA ARG A 162 6.87 -3.16 -9.60
C ARG A 162 6.68 -3.35 -11.10
N VAL A 163 7.38 -4.32 -11.66
CA VAL A 163 7.31 -4.65 -13.10
C VAL A 163 6.90 -6.10 -13.23
N PHE A 164 5.75 -6.34 -13.84
CA PHE A 164 5.26 -7.69 -14.11
C PHE A 164 5.28 -7.95 -15.61
N ARG A 165 5.63 -9.18 -15.99
CA ARG A 165 5.61 -9.65 -17.38
C ARG A 165 4.40 -10.54 -17.58
N TYR A 166 3.79 -10.46 -18.76
CA TYR A 166 2.68 -11.32 -19.10
C TYR A 166 3.14 -12.79 -19.11
N ASP A 167 2.37 -13.67 -18.47
CA ASP A 167 2.61 -15.11 -18.47
C ASP A 167 1.55 -15.82 -19.30
N GLU A 168 1.98 -16.39 -20.43
CA GLU A 168 1.14 -17.19 -21.34
C GLU A 168 0.93 -18.62 -20.86
N LYS A 169 1.64 -19.06 -19.81
CA LYS A 169 1.66 -20.46 -19.38
C LYS A 169 0.70 -20.72 -18.21
N LEU A 170 -0.59 -20.54 -18.46
CA LEU A 170 -1.68 -21.13 -17.69
C LEU A 170 -2.76 -21.64 -18.65
#